data_AF-A0A1V9Z4Z8-F1
#
_entry.id   AF-A0A1V9Z4Z8-F1
#
_cell.length_a   1.000
_cell.length_b   1.000
_cell.length_c   1.000
_cell.angle_alpha   90.00
_cell.angle_beta   90.00
_cell.angle_gamma   90.00
#
_symmetry.space_group_name_H-M   'P 1'
#
loop_
_entity.id
_entity.type
_entity.pdbx_description
1 polymer ?
#
loop_
_entity_poly.entity_id
_entity_poly.type
_entity_poly.pdbx_seq_one_letter_code
_entity_poly.pdbx_strand_id
1 'polypeptide(L)'
;MDKIAATAVGSPTWVLAVESFAVANKDTAEFQGSHKGAAMCFKTPLHQIDVSLLTSKLAEASVAIYASLMATKIMMRERRDIDIVLTTEAFGVFLRFASRPFEVTTDIPTNAIQLEAIRCMVNSVYMRPDFVNQLLANKSYDAFFALSSTAQSVEFHTLLWKCILASFEQPLAVTAAITSLRVYATILPTAAYCITSPGFSQDAAQIALVVELVKAMFVIANHHKSAAVAADWPAVDDTMPLFIALLQLPNTAQVFDLKLQAVNCLMVLHHPAYIEHMVSHGASGALLAFLAYVLFKIRLEKTKKAQVATPLIIGLNLLASAHDGFRSECELSIFGSTVCSCIGEMTTGTESLPLAPEDKAGAISMAPPPSAKYSVQEGLVSFMTSLDTDLKRCASEFLFTLCHQNPLEFTQRTGMGNAVALLRTRGLV
;
A
#
# COMPACT_ATOMS: atom_id res chain seq x y z
N MET A 1 -16.51 22.70 -28.24
CA MET A 1 -16.71 21.38 -28.87
C MET A 1 -17.08 21.54 -30.34
N ASP A 2 -17.97 22.45 -30.70
CA ASP A 2 -18.46 22.65 -32.09
C ASP A 2 -17.33 22.82 -33.13
N LYS A 3 -16.26 23.56 -32.82
CA LYS A 3 -15.06 23.67 -33.68
C LYS A 3 -14.36 22.33 -33.95
N ILE A 4 -14.39 21.39 -33.00
CA ILE A 4 -13.83 20.03 -33.12
C ILE A 4 -14.75 19.17 -33.97
N ALA A 5 -16.07 19.28 -33.78
CA ALA A 5 -17.06 18.56 -34.58
C ALA A 5 -17.13 19.04 -36.05
N ALA A 6 -16.85 20.32 -36.30
CA ALA A 6 -16.90 20.94 -37.62
C ALA A 6 -15.59 20.84 -38.43
N THR A 7 -14.51 20.28 -37.87
CA THR A 7 -13.21 20.16 -38.56
C THR A 7 -12.87 18.70 -38.86
N ALA A 8 -12.15 18.48 -39.97
CA ALA A 8 -11.75 17.13 -40.38
C ALA A 8 -10.73 16.55 -39.39
N VAL A 9 -10.98 15.34 -38.90
CA VAL A 9 -10.12 14.62 -37.96
C VAL A 9 -8.67 14.61 -38.43
N GLY A 10 -7.74 14.92 -37.53
CA GLY A 10 -6.29 14.95 -37.83
C GLY A 10 -5.83 16.15 -38.66
N SER A 11 -6.72 17.04 -39.12
CA SER A 11 -6.29 18.30 -39.76
C SER A 11 -5.67 19.26 -38.74
N PRO A 12 -4.76 20.18 -39.16
CA PRO A 12 -4.13 21.13 -38.23
C PRO A 12 -5.14 22.00 -37.46
N THR A 13 -6.25 22.40 -38.10
CA THR A 13 -7.32 23.16 -37.45
C THR A 13 -8.10 22.33 -36.42
N TRP A 14 -8.24 21.03 -36.65
CA TRP A 14 -8.82 20.09 -35.69
C TRP A 14 -7.89 19.88 -34.48
N VAL A 15 -6.59 19.65 -34.71
CA VAL A 15 -5.60 19.47 -33.63
C VAL A 15 -5.58 20.69 -32.71
N LEU A 16 -5.45 21.90 -33.27
CA LEU A 16 -5.49 23.15 -32.50
C LEU A 16 -6.80 23.32 -31.70
N ALA A 17 -7.93 22.86 -32.24
CA ALA A 17 -9.21 22.91 -31.53
C ALA A 17 -9.29 21.93 -30.36
N VAL A 18 -8.71 20.73 -30.51
CA VAL A 18 -8.62 19.71 -29.44
C VAL A 18 -7.64 20.15 -28.35
N GLU A 19 -6.47 20.68 -28.72
CA GLU A 19 -5.49 21.23 -27.78
C GLU A 19 -6.09 22.40 -26.98
N SER A 20 -6.73 23.35 -27.67
CA SER A 20 -7.43 24.47 -27.02
C SER A 20 -8.47 23.99 -26.01
N PHE A 21 -9.22 22.93 -26.34
CA PHE A 21 -10.17 22.31 -25.42
C PHE A 21 -9.48 21.64 -24.22
N ALA A 22 -8.43 20.86 -24.45
CA ALA A 22 -7.70 20.15 -23.41
C ALA A 22 -7.04 21.13 -22.42
N VAL A 23 -6.39 22.19 -22.92
CA VAL A 23 -5.77 23.23 -22.09
C VAL A 23 -6.81 23.99 -21.27
N ALA A 24 -7.93 24.39 -21.89
CA ALA A 24 -9.00 25.12 -21.21
C ALA A 24 -9.74 24.31 -20.13
N ASN A 25 -9.70 22.97 -20.20
CA ASN A 25 -10.47 22.08 -19.32
C ASN A 25 -9.62 21.10 -18.50
N LYS A 26 -8.29 21.30 -18.44
CA LYS A 26 -7.35 20.38 -17.77
C LYS A 26 -7.67 20.14 -16.28
N ASP A 27 -8.23 21.15 -15.61
CA ASP A 27 -8.58 21.14 -14.18
C ASP A 27 -10.10 21.04 -13.95
N THR A 28 -10.90 20.94 -15.02
CA THR A 28 -12.36 20.82 -14.93
C THR A 28 -12.74 19.45 -14.34
N ALA A 29 -13.60 19.48 -13.32
CA ALA A 29 -14.20 18.30 -12.70
C ALA A 29 -15.60 17.98 -13.29
N GLU A 30 -16.39 19.02 -13.57
CA GLU A 30 -17.74 18.92 -14.14
C GLU A 30 -17.94 19.96 -15.25
N PHE A 31 -18.64 19.59 -16.32
CA PHE A 31 -19.02 20.51 -17.39
C PHE A 31 -20.43 21.10 -17.17
N GLN A 32 -20.58 22.40 -17.41
CA GLN A 32 -21.88 23.08 -17.31
C GLN A 32 -22.65 23.01 -18.64
N GLY A 33 -23.59 22.07 -18.74
CA GLY A 33 -24.51 21.95 -19.87
C GLY A 33 -24.75 20.52 -20.33
N SER A 34 -25.72 20.32 -21.22
CA SER A 34 -26.01 19.02 -21.85
C SER A 34 -25.19 18.82 -23.12
N HIS A 35 -23.91 18.48 -22.98
CA HIS A 35 -23.00 18.21 -24.11
C HIS A 35 -23.23 16.83 -24.75
N LYS A 36 -24.48 16.49 -25.07
CA LYS A 36 -24.85 15.24 -25.77
C LYS A 36 -24.08 15.16 -27.09
N GLY A 37 -23.28 14.11 -27.25
CA GLY A 37 -22.43 13.91 -28.43
C GLY A 37 -20.98 14.37 -28.29
N ALA A 38 -20.57 14.95 -27.15
CA ALA A 38 -19.17 15.32 -26.92
C ALA A 38 -18.22 14.11 -27.02
N ALA A 39 -18.57 12.98 -26.42
CA ALA A 39 -17.74 11.77 -26.44
C ALA A 39 -17.60 11.15 -27.86
N MET A 40 -18.61 11.30 -28.72
CA MET A 40 -18.52 10.92 -30.15
C MET A 40 -17.43 11.73 -30.88
N CYS A 41 -17.25 13.00 -30.51
CA CYS A 41 -16.26 13.89 -31.12
C CYS A 41 -14.80 13.52 -30.79
N PHE A 42 -14.56 12.53 -29.92
CA PHE A 42 -13.22 12.07 -29.53
C PHE A 42 -12.98 10.57 -29.75
N LYS A 43 -13.99 9.70 -29.60
CA LYS A 43 -13.84 8.26 -29.92
C LYS A 43 -13.50 8.02 -31.39
N THR A 44 -14.28 8.61 -32.29
CA THR A 44 -14.13 8.42 -33.73
C THR A 44 -12.74 8.87 -34.21
N PRO A 45 -12.23 10.04 -33.78
CA PRO A 45 -10.83 10.40 -33.96
C PRO A 45 -9.81 9.38 -33.46
N LEU A 46 -9.90 8.89 -32.22
CA LEU A 46 -8.91 7.95 -31.68
C LEU A 46 -8.79 6.68 -32.54
N HIS A 47 -9.91 6.11 -32.99
CA HIS A 47 -9.88 4.96 -33.91
C HIS A 47 -9.38 5.32 -35.32
N GLN A 48 -9.77 6.49 -35.87
CA GLN A 48 -9.30 6.92 -37.19
C GLN A 48 -7.80 7.23 -37.21
N ILE A 49 -7.30 7.84 -36.14
CA ILE A 49 -5.87 8.13 -35.93
C ILE A 49 -5.08 6.82 -35.81
N ASP A 50 -5.53 5.88 -34.96
CA ASP A 50 -4.92 4.54 -34.81
C ASP A 50 -4.84 3.76 -36.14
N VAL A 51 -5.89 3.83 -36.98
CA VAL A 51 -5.87 3.23 -38.33
C VAL A 51 -4.91 3.97 -39.27
N SER A 52 -4.88 5.31 -39.24
CA SER A 52 -4.02 6.13 -40.11
C SER A 52 -2.51 6.06 -39.76
N LEU A 53 -2.17 5.73 -38.51
CA LEU A 53 -0.80 5.55 -38.04
C LEU A 53 -0.08 4.37 -38.72
N LEU A 54 -0.83 3.42 -39.27
CA LEU A 54 -0.30 2.34 -40.11
C LEU A 54 0.15 2.84 -41.50
N THR A 55 -0.14 4.10 -41.86
CA THR A 55 0.05 4.66 -43.22
C THR A 55 0.95 5.92 -43.28
N SER A 56 2.05 5.90 -42.50
CA SER A 56 3.30 6.66 -42.74
C SER A 56 3.35 8.20 -42.57
N LYS A 57 2.74 8.77 -41.51
CA LYS A 57 3.09 10.12 -41.02
C LYS A 57 3.10 10.17 -39.48
N LEU A 58 4.24 9.95 -38.82
CA LEU A 58 4.30 9.80 -37.36
C LEU A 58 4.35 11.13 -36.57
N ALA A 59 5.17 12.11 -36.98
CA ALA A 59 5.40 13.32 -36.18
C ALA A 59 4.14 14.20 -36.01
N GLU A 60 3.44 14.52 -37.11
CA GLU A 60 2.16 15.25 -37.09
C GLU A 60 1.07 14.47 -36.33
N ALA A 61 1.10 13.13 -36.43
CA ALA A 61 0.15 12.28 -35.70
C ALA A 61 0.43 12.26 -34.19
N SER A 62 1.68 12.36 -33.73
CA SER A 62 2.02 12.32 -32.30
C SER A 62 1.34 13.44 -31.51
N VAL A 63 1.31 14.66 -32.05
CA VAL A 63 0.61 15.81 -31.44
C VAL A 63 -0.89 15.56 -31.39
N ALA A 64 -1.47 15.09 -32.50
CA ALA A 64 -2.90 14.75 -32.59
C ALA A 64 -3.30 13.65 -31.58
N ILE A 65 -2.48 12.59 -31.42
CA ILE A 65 -2.71 11.50 -30.44
C ILE A 65 -2.70 12.06 -29.03
N TYR A 66 -1.66 12.81 -28.66
CA TYR A 66 -1.51 13.34 -27.31
C TYR A 66 -2.67 14.26 -26.92
N ALA A 67 -3.04 15.20 -27.81
CA ALA A 67 -4.20 16.06 -27.63
C ALA A 67 -5.52 15.26 -27.52
N SER A 68 -5.70 14.22 -28.34
CA SER A 68 -6.87 13.33 -28.30
C SER A 68 -7.00 12.58 -26.97
N LEU A 69 -5.89 12.04 -26.47
CA LEU A 69 -5.85 11.32 -25.20
C LEU A 69 -6.14 12.26 -24.03
N MET A 70 -5.56 13.46 -24.00
CA MET A 70 -5.88 14.47 -22.98
C MET A 70 -7.36 14.84 -22.98
N ALA A 71 -7.94 15.16 -24.14
CA ALA A 71 -9.36 15.49 -24.26
C ALA A 71 -10.26 14.33 -23.82
N THR A 72 -9.90 13.10 -24.19
CA THR A 72 -10.62 11.88 -23.81
C THR A 72 -10.54 11.63 -22.30
N LYS A 73 -9.35 11.71 -21.69
CA LYS A 73 -9.17 11.61 -20.22
C LYS A 73 -10.02 12.63 -19.47
N ILE A 74 -10.05 13.88 -19.93
CA ILE A 74 -10.87 14.94 -19.33
C ILE A 74 -12.36 14.58 -19.42
N MET A 75 -12.83 14.14 -20.59
CA MET A 75 -14.23 13.74 -20.77
C MET A 75 -14.64 12.55 -19.89
N MET A 76 -13.76 11.57 -19.70
CA MET A 76 -13.99 10.43 -18.80
C MET A 76 -14.22 10.82 -17.32
N ARG A 77 -13.85 12.03 -16.89
CA ARG A 77 -14.14 12.52 -15.53
C ARG A 77 -15.62 12.80 -15.29
N GLU A 78 -16.32 13.26 -16.33
CA GLU A 78 -17.69 13.75 -16.21
C GLU A 78 -18.71 12.63 -15.94
N ARG A 79 -18.37 11.38 -16.27
CA ARG A 79 -19.20 10.16 -16.12
C ARG A 79 -20.55 10.16 -16.87
N ARG A 80 -20.95 11.27 -17.50
CA ARG A 80 -22.15 11.40 -18.36
C ARG A 80 -21.80 11.07 -19.81
N ASP A 81 -22.62 10.23 -20.47
CA ASP A 81 -22.48 9.84 -21.89
C ASP A 81 -21.11 9.25 -22.29
N ILE A 82 -20.29 8.79 -21.33
CA ILE A 82 -18.92 8.28 -21.57
C ILE A 82 -18.86 6.80 -21.95
N ASP A 83 -19.96 6.06 -21.91
CA ASP A 83 -20.00 4.62 -22.25
C ASP A 83 -19.35 4.32 -23.60
N ILE A 84 -19.45 5.25 -24.55
CA ILE A 84 -18.84 5.13 -25.87
C ILE A 84 -17.31 5.06 -25.79
N VAL A 85 -16.63 5.78 -24.90
CA VAL A 85 -15.15 5.73 -24.71
C VAL A 85 -14.73 4.70 -23.65
N LEU A 86 -15.68 3.95 -23.10
CA LEU A 86 -15.50 2.95 -22.05
C LEU A 86 -15.70 1.50 -22.55
N THR A 87 -15.60 1.28 -23.86
CA THR A 87 -15.74 -0.04 -24.51
C THR A 87 -14.38 -0.75 -24.66
N THR A 88 -14.39 -2.07 -24.87
CA THR A 88 -13.13 -2.85 -24.94
C THR A 88 -12.29 -2.49 -26.17
N GLU A 89 -12.90 -2.03 -27.26
CA GLU A 89 -12.23 -1.56 -28.46
C GLU A 89 -11.47 -0.25 -28.21
N ALA A 90 -12.08 0.67 -27.45
CA ALA A 90 -11.45 1.93 -27.05
C ALA A 90 -10.26 1.67 -26.11
N PHE A 91 -10.41 0.75 -25.16
CA PHE A 91 -9.31 0.29 -24.31
C PHE A 91 -8.19 -0.38 -25.12
N GLY A 92 -8.52 -1.13 -26.18
CA GLY A 92 -7.57 -1.68 -27.13
C GLY A 92 -6.74 -0.61 -27.87
N VAL A 93 -7.33 0.57 -28.15
CA VAL A 93 -6.59 1.73 -28.70
C VAL A 93 -5.64 2.30 -27.65
N PHE A 94 -6.10 2.53 -26.41
CA PHE A 94 -5.24 3.02 -25.33
C PHE A 94 -4.06 2.05 -25.07
N LEU A 95 -4.32 0.74 -25.07
CA LEU A 95 -3.30 -0.31 -24.92
C LEU A 95 -2.28 -0.31 -26.08
N ARG A 96 -2.71 -0.07 -27.32
CA ARG A 96 -1.80 0.11 -28.45
C ARG A 96 -0.91 1.35 -28.30
N PHE A 97 -1.44 2.45 -27.80
CA PHE A 97 -0.65 3.66 -27.54
C PHE A 97 0.25 3.52 -26.31
N ALA A 98 -0.15 2.80 -25.26
CA ALA A 98 0.72 2.51 -24.12
C ALA A 98 1.87 1.54 -24.45
N SER A 99 1.68 0.63 -25.41
CA SER A 99 2.65 -0.43 -25.76
C SER A 99 3.75 -0.03 -26.75
N ARG A 100 3.66 1.17 -27.37
CA ARG A 100 4.56 1.59 -28.45
C ARG A 100 5.37 2.84 -28.09
N PRO A 101 6.65 2.94 -28.49
CA PRO A 101 7.39 4.19 -28.44
C PRO A 101 6.86 5.15 -29.51
N PHE A 102 6.94 6.46 -29.23
CA PHE A 102 6.66 7.54 -30.17
C PHE A 102 7.90 8.43 -30.33
N GLU A 103 8.03 9.07 -31.48
CA GLU A 103 9.11 10.02 -31.74
C GLU A 103 8.96 11.24 -30.82
N VAL A 104 10.06 11.66 -30.21
CA VAL A 104 10.09 12.88 -29.38
C VAL A 104 10.04 14.08 -30.30
N THR A 105 9.02 14.93 -30.13
CA THR A 105 8.90 16.22 -30.81
C THR A 105 9.24 17.36 -29.84
N THR A 106 9.38 18.58 -30.34
CA THR A 106 9.60 19.79 -29.52
C THR A 106 8.48 20.05 -28.51
N ASP A 107 7.28 19.58 -28.80
CA ASP A 107 6.04 19.97 -28.11
C ASP A 107 5.50 18.86 -27.19
N ILE A 108 6.08 17.65 -27.25
CA ILE A 108 5.62 16.47 -26.50
C ILE A 108 6.79 15.88 -25.69
N PRO A 109 6.71 15.83 -24.36
CA PRO A 109 7.72 15.17 -23.53
C PRO A 109 7.85 13.67 -23.85
N THR A 110 9.06 13.13 -23.67
CA THR A 110 9.32 11.69 -23.80
C THR A 110 8.31 10.88 -22.99
N ASN A 111 7.73 9.85 -23.62
CA ASN A 111 6.69 8.97 -23.06
C ASN A 111 5.34 9.61 -22.72
N ALA A 112 5.08 10.89 -23.04
CA ALA A 112 3.84 11.56 -22.66
C ALA A 112 2.57 10.90 -23.26
N ILE A 113 2.64 10.38 -24.49
CA ILE A 113 1.54 9.62 -25.13
C ILE A 113 1.25 8.34 -24.35
N GLN A 114 2.27 7.54 -24.04
CA GLN A 114 2.11 6.27 -23.33
C GLN A 114 1.59 6.50 -21.90
N LEU A 115 2.09 7.52 -21.20
CA LEU A 115 1.60 7.92 -19.88
C LEU A 115 0.12 8.34 -19.95
N GLU A 116 -0.24 9.20 -20.89
CA GLU A 116 -1.62 9.68 -21.03
C GLU A 116 -2.59 8.56 -21.44
N ALA A 117 -2.14 7.62 -22.26
CA ALA A 117 -2.90 6.41 -22.61
C ALA A 117 -3.20 5.56 -21.37
N ILE A 118 -2.23 5.35 -20.46
CA ILE A 118 -2.51 4.66 -19.19
C ILE A 118 -3.46 5.49 -18.31
N ARG A 119 -3.39 6.83 -18.31
CA ARG A 119 -4.38 7.66 -17.57
C ARG A 119 -5.81 7.46 -18.10
N CYS A 120 -5.99 7.26 -19.41
CA CYS A 120 -7.26 6.80 -19.97
C CYS A 120 -7.63 5.38 -19.50
N MET A 121 -6.69 4.42 -19.54
CA MET A 121 -6.93 3.03 -19.09
C MET A 121 -7.36 2.95 -17.61
N VAL A 122 -6.76 3.75 -16.72
CA VAL A 122 -7.16 3.87 -15.30
C VAL A 122 -8.64 4.27 -15.20
N ASN A 123 -9.03 5.32 -15.93
CA ASN A 123 -10.43 5.77 -15.98
C ASN A 123 -11.37 4.74 -16.61
N SER A 124 -10.88 3.82 -17.46
CA SER A 124 -11.69 2.74 -18.02
C SER A 124 -12.00 1.63 -17.01
N VAL A 125 -11.07 1.31 -16.10
CA VAL A 125 -11.22 0.18 -15.15
C VAL A 125 -11.74 0.59 -13.78
N TYR A 126 -11.47 1.83 -13.33
CA TYR A 126 -11.80 2.30 -11.98
C TYR A 126 -13.31 2.24 -11.67
N MET A 127 -13.69 1.54 -10.59
CA MET A 127 -15.09 1.34 -10.17
C MET A 127 -15.95 0.63 -11.23
N ARG A 128 -15.35 -0.21 -12.10
CA ARG A 128 -16.04 -0.93 -13.20
C ARG A 128 -15.66 -2.43 -13.27
N PRO A 129 -16.00 -3.26 -12.25
CA PRO A 129 -15.64 -4.68 -12.23
C PRO A 129 -16.16 -5.48 -13.43
N ASP A 130 -17.37 -5.17 -13.93
CA ASP A 130 -17.93 -5.83 -15.13
C ASP A 130 -17.11 -5.57 -16.40
N PHE A 131 -16.48 -4.40 -16.50
CA PHE A 131 -15.58 -4.09 -17.61
C PHE A 131 -14.29 -4.90 -17.52
N VAL A 132 -13.74 -5.09 -16.32
CA VAL A 132 -12.58 -5.96 -16.09
C VAL A 132 -12.91 -7.41 -16.46
N ASN A 133 -14.12 -7.90 -16.17
CA ASN A 133 -14.59 -9.21 -16.63
C ASN A 133 -14.61 -9.35 -18.16
N GLN A 134 -14.98 -8.29 -18.89
CA GLN A 134 -14.93 -8.28 -20.36
C GLN A 134 -13.48 -8.34 -20.88
N LEU A 135 -12.54 -7.62 -20.25
CA LEU A 135 -11.11 -7.65 -20.59
C LEU A 135 -10.47 -9.02 -20.33
N LEU A 136 -10.89 -9.71 -19.26
CA LEU A 136 -10.47 -11.09 -18.96
C LEU A 136 -11.04 -12.06 -20.00
N ALA A 137 -12.34 -11.97 -20.31
CA ALA A 137 -13.01 -12.84 -21.26
C ALA A 137 -12.46 -12.73 -22.69
N ASN A 138 -12.05 -11.52 -23.12
CA ASN A 138 -11.51 -11.28 -24.46
C ASN A 138 -9.97 -11.35 -24.54
N LYS A 139 -9.27 -11.76 -23.46
CA LYS A 139 -7.80 -11.83 -23.32
C LYS A 139 -7.05 -10.51 -23.51
N SER A 140 -7.71 -9.37 -23.58
CA SER A 140 -7.03 -8.06 -23.61
C SER A 140 -6.32 -7.77 -22.28
N TYR A 141 -6.78 -8.39 -21.19
CA TYR A 141 -6.15 -8.28 -19.87
C TYR A 141 -4.72 -8.82 -19.85
N ASP A 142 -4.41 -9.89 -20.59
CA ASP A 142 -3.06 -10.47 -20.68
C ASP A 142 -2.07 -9.46 -21.30
N ALA A 143 -2.47 -8.81 -22.40
CA ALA A 143 -1.67 -7.80 -23.08
C ALA A 143 -1.56 -6.49 -22.27
N PHE A 144 -2.60 -6.13 -21.51
CA PHE A 144 -2.55 -5.04 -20.53
C PHE A 144 -1.54 -5.34 -19.42
N PHE A 145 -1.57 -6.54 -18.83
CA PHE A 145 -0.64 -6.93 -17.79
C PHE A 145 0.80 -7.05 -18.32
N ALA A 146 1.00 -7.52 -19.55
CA ALA A 146 2.32 -7.64 -20.18
C ALA A 146 3.10 -6.30 -20.27
N LEU A 147 2.42 -5.15 -20.25
CA LEU A 147 3.07 -3.84 -20.14
C LEU A 147 3.96 -3.73 -18.89
N SER A 148 3.64 -4.45 -17.82
CA SER A 148 4.35 -4.37 -16.53
C SER A 148 5.80 -4.86 -16.61
N SER A 149 6.11 -5.68 -17.62
CA SER A 149 7.44 -6.22 -17.91
C SER A 149 8.16 -5.50 -19.07
N THR A 150 7.61 -4.38 -19.58
CA THR A 150 8.27 -3.58 -20.62
C THR A 150 9.36 -2.68 -20.05
N ALA A 151 10.40 -2.36 -20.83
CA ALA A 151 11.43 -1.42 -20.40
C ALA A 151 10.92 0.04 -20.55
N GLN A 152 10.37 0.59 -19.47
CA GLN A 152 9.79 1.94 -19.44
C GLN A 152 10.23 2.74 -18.21
N SER A 153 9.79 4.01 -18.12
CA SER A 153 10.15 4.89 -17.01
C SER A 153 9.47 4.49 -15.69
N VAL A 154 10.07 4.87 -14.56
CA VAL A 154 9.49 4.66 -13.23
C VAL A 154 8.09 5.26 -13.10
N GLU A 155 7.83 6.42 -13.74
CA GLU A 155 6.49 7.03 -13.79
C GLU A 155 5.48 6.13 -14.53
N PHE A 156 5.87 5.57 -15.69
CA PHE A 156 5.03 4.65 -16.46
C PHE A 156 4.64 3.43 -15.63
N HIS A 157 5.62 2.77 -14.98
CA HIS A 157 5.32 1.62 -14.14
C HIS A 157 4.47 2.01 -12.91
N THR A 158 4.72 3.17 -12.28
CA THR A 158 3.92 3.64 -11.14
C THR A 158 2.46 3.83 -11.53
N LEU A 159 2.20 4.43 -12.70
CA LEU A 159 0.86 4.67 -13.20
C LEU A 159 0.19 3.38 -13.67
N LEU A 160 0.94 2.48 -14.31
CA LEU A 160 0.47 1.17 -14.73
C LEU A 160 0.05 0.30 -13.54
N TRP A 161 0.86 0.25 -12.48
CA TRP A 161 0.51 -0.51 -11.27
C TRP A 161 -0.70 0.07 -10.53
N LYS A 162 -0.95 1.38 -10.59
CA LYS A 162 -2.24 1.97 -10.16
C LYS A 162 -3.41 1.49 -11.01
N CYS A 163 -3.23 1.32 -12.32
CA CYS A 163 -4.24 0.76 -13.21
C CYS A 163 -4.53 -0.72 -12.90
N ILE A 164 -3.47 -1.51 -12.67
CA ILE A 164 -3.59 -2.94 -12.30
C ILE A 164 -4.29 -3.08 -10.94
N LEU A 165 -3.88 -2.29 -9.94
CA LEU A 165 -4.54 -2.22 -8.63
C LEU A 165 -6.03 -1.84 -8.72
N ALA A 166 -6.39 -0.87 -9.57
CA ALA A 166 -7.79 -0.53 -9.80
C ALA A 166 -8.58 -1.70 -10.41
N SER A 167 -7.97 -2.52 -11.28
CA SER A 167 -8.62 -3.74 -11.77
C SER A 167 -8.72 -4.87 -10.75
N PHE A 168 -7.93 -4.85 -9.67
CA PHE A 168 -8.02 -5.83 -8.57
C PHE A 168 -9.25 -5.63 -7.67
N GLU A 169 -10.05 -4.57 -7.87
CA GLU A 169 -11.44 -4.52 -7.37
C GLU A 169 -12.28 -5.71 -7.86
N GLN A 170 -11.91 -6.32 -9.01
CA GLN A 170 -12.50 -7.56 -9.50
C GLN A 170 -11.65 -8.78 -9.09
N PRO A 171 -12.14 -9.67 -8.21
CA PRO A 171 -11.33 -10.78 -7.67
C PRO A 171 -10.77 -11.75 -8.72
N LEU A 172 -11.48 -11.94 -9.85
CA LEU A 172 -11.01 -12.76 -10.97
C LEU A 172 -9.74 -12.20 -11.63
N ALA A 173 -9.52 -10.88 -11.57
CA ALA A 173 -8.30 -10.25 -12.08
C ALA A 173 -7.09 -10.57 -11.18
N VAL A 174 -7.29 -10.62 -9.86
CA VAL A 174 -6.27 -11.07 -8.89
C VAL A 174 -5.96 -12.55 -9.11
N THR A 175 -6.98 -13.39 -9.28
CA THR A 175 -6.80 -14.82 -9.61
C THR A 175 -5.98 -15.00 -10.89
N ALA A 176 -6.34 -14.32 -11.98
CA ALA A 176 -5.61 -14.40 -13.24
C ALA A 176 -4.17 -13.88 -13.14
N ALA A 177 -3.94 -12.82 -12.34
CA ALA A 177 -2.60 -12.30 -12.07
C ALA A 177 -1.70 -13.34 -11.40
N ILE A 178 -2.23 -14.08 -10.41
CA ILE A 178 -1.53 -15.17 -9.73
C ILE A 178 -1.29 -16.36 -10.67
N THR A 179 -2.36 -16.93 -11.23
CA THR A 179 -2.31 -18.27 -11.86
C THR A 179 -1.77 -18.26 -13.29
N SER A 180 -2.11 -17.23 -14.08
CA SER A 180 -1.81 -17.18 -15.52
C SER A 180 -0.68 -16.21 -15.84
N LEU A 181 -0.61 -15.08 -15.15
CA LEU A 181 0.26 -13.95 -15.51
C LEU A 181 1.52 -13.85 -14.64
N ARG A 182 1.70 -14.77 -13.69
CA ARG A 182 2.90 -14.91 -12.83
C ARG A 182 3.31 -13.60 -12.14
N VAL A 183 2.33 -12.89 -11.58
CA VAL A 183 2.48 -11.53 -11.00
C VAL A 183 3.71 -11.32 -10.12
N TYR A 184 4.08 -12.30 -9.28
CA TYR A 184 5.26 -12.24 -8.42
C TYR A 184 6.58 -12.11 -9.20
N ALA A 185 6.69 -12.75 -10.37
CA ALA A 185 7.87 -12.67 -11.25
C ALA A 185 8.05 -11.28 -11.90
N THR A 186 7.05 -10.39 -11.79
CA THR A 186 7.19 -8.97 -12.13
C THR A 186 7.42 -8.12 -10.88
N ILE A 187 6.58 -8.28 -9.84
CA ILE A 187 6.65 -7.45 -8.64
C ILE A 187 8.01 -7.56 -7.93
N LEU A 188 8.46 -8.77 -7.63
CA LEU A 188 9.64 -9.00 -6.79
C LEU A 188 10.93 -8.42 -7.40
N PRO A 189 11.31 -8.72 -8.67
CA PRO A 189 12.53 -8.15 -9.26
C PRO A 189 12.43 -6.64 -9.49
N THR A 190 11.27 -6.09 -9.85
CA THR A 190 11.11 -4.63 -10.02
C THR A 190 11.28 -3.91 -8.67
N ALA A 191 10.67 -4.40 -7.59
CA ALA A 191 10.82 -3.82 -6.27
C ALA A 191 12.25 -3.93 -5.75
N ALA A 192 12.89 -5.10 -5.92
CA ALA A 192 14.29 -5.32 -5.54
C ALA A 192 15.25 -4.38 -6.29
N TYR A 193 15.06 -4.18 -7.60
CA TYR A 193 15.85 -3.24 -8.40
C TYR A 193 15.75 -1.80 -7.88
N CYS A 194 14.54 -1.33 -7.54
CA CYS A 194 14.37 -0.01 -6.94
C CYS A 194 15.04 0.10 -5.56
N ILE A 195 14.80 -0.84 -4.65
CA ILE A 195 15.31 -0.74 -3.27
C ILE A 195 16.83 -0.86 -3.20
N THR A 196 17.44 -1.63 -4.10
CA THR A 196 18.91 -1.77 -4.20
C THR A 196 19.56 -0.60 -4.96
N SER A 197 18.79 0.30 -5.57
CA SER A 197 19.34 1.46 -6.27
C SER A 197 19.98 2.47 -5.31
N PRO A 198 21.18 3.00 -5.62
CA PRO A 198 21.83 4.03 -4.80
C PRO A 198 20.94 5.25 -4.61
N GLY A 199 20.67 5.61 -3.35
CA GLY A 199 19.84 6.77 -3.02
C GLY A 199 18.32 6.53 -3.03
N PHE A 200 17.84 5.28 -3.14
CA PHE A 200 16.41 4.93 -3.14
C PHE A 200 15.58 5.69 -2.09
N SER A 201 16.07 5.81 -0.84
CA SER A 201 15.37 6.50 0.25
C SER A 201 15.14 8.01 0.05
N GLN A 202 15.75 8.60 -0.98
CA GLN A 202 15.59 9.99 -1.41
C GLN A 202 14.87 10.12 -2.76
N ASP A 203 14.76 9.04 -3.54
CA ASP A 203 14.09 9.03 -4.85
C ASP A 203 12.57 8.83 -4.68
N ALA A 204 11.85 9.96 -4.71
CA ALA A 204 10.39 9.97 -4.59
C ALA A 204 9.67 9.19 -5.69
N ALA A 205 10.24 9.07 -6.90
CA ALA A 205 9.62 8.32 -7.99
C ALA A 205 9.75 6.81 -7.76
N GLN A 206 10.95 6.34 -7.38
CA GLN A 206 11.15 4.92 -7.05
C GLN A 206 10.36 4.52 -5.80
N ILE A 207 10.32 5.35 -4.77
CA ILE A 207 9.47 5.11 -3.58
C ILE A 207 8.01 5.00 -4.00
N ALA A 208 7.51 5.89 -4.87
CA ALA A 208 6.12 5.84 -5.35
C ALA A 208 5.80 4.54 -6.11
N LEU A 209 6.71 4.05 -6.96
CA LEU A 209 6.55 2.75 -7.63
C LEU A 209 6.49 1.61 -6.62
N VAL A 210 7.45 1.53 -5.70
CA VAL A 210 7.51 0.45 -4.71
C VAL A 210 6.31 0.47 -3.76
N VAL A 211 5.75 1.64 -3.44
CA VAL A 211 4.49 1.77 -2.68
C VAL A 211 3.34 1.07 -3.41
N GLU A 212 3.18 1.23 -4.72
CA GLU A 212 2.11 0.55 -5.48
C GLU A 212 2.39 -0.95 -5.63
N LEU A 213 3.65 -1.36 -5.80
CA LEU A 213 4.05 -2.77 -5.80
C LEU A 213 3.71 -3.48 -4.48
N VAL A 214 4.02 -2.86 -3.34
CA VAL A 214 3.73 -3.43 -2.01
C VAL A 214 2.22 -3.46 -1.72
N LYS A 215 1.44 -2.46 -2.17
CA LYS A 215 -0.03 -2.54 -2.13
C LYS A 215 -0.55 -3.73 -2.95
N ALA A 216 0.02 -3.98 -4.13
CA ALA A 216 -0.36 -5.12 -4.95
C ALA A 216 -0.05 -6.44 -4.23
N MET A 217 1.13 -6.56 -3.60
CA MET A 217 1.45 -7.71 -2.74
C MET A 217 0.44 -7.90 -1.61
N PHE A 218 0.02 -6.84 -0.93
CA PHE A 218 -0.99 -6.91 0.13
C PHE A 218 -2.34 -7.46 -0.38
N VAL A 219 -2.84 -6.94 -1.51
CA VAL A 219 -4.11 -7.38 -2.10
C VAL A 219 -4.03 -8.85 -2.54
N ILE A 220 -2.94 -9.24 -3.21
CA ILE A 220 -2.69 -10.61 -3.67
C ILE A 220 -2.58 -11.57 -2.48
N ALA A 221 -1.79 -11.22 -1.46
CA ALA A 221 -1.62 -12.02 -0.25
C ALA A 221 -2.93 -12.19 0.55
N ASN A 222 -3.77 -11.14 0.60
CA ASN A 222 -5.10 -11.24 1.21
C ASN A 222 -6.04 -12.18 0.42
N HIS A 223 -5.91 -12.21 -0.92
CA HIS A 223 -6.67 -13.09 -1.81
C HIS A 223 -6.23 -14.56 -1.75
N HIS A 224 -4.95 -14.84 -1.48
CA HIS A 224 -4.51 -16.17 -1.07
C HIS A 224 -5.04 -16.55 0.33
N LYS A 225 -5.01 -15.61 1.30
CA LYS A 225 -5.47 -15.85 2.69
C LYS A 225 -6.96 -16.18 2.79
N SER A 226 -7.80 -15.66 1.90
CA SER A 226 -9.23 -16.02 1.82
C SER A 226 -9.48 -17.38 1.17
N ALA A 227 -8.43 -18.13 0.78
CA ALA A 227 -8.49 -19.37 0.01
C ALA A 227 -9.24 -19.22 -1.34
N ALA A 228 -9.31 -17.99 -1.89
CA ALA A 228 -10.00 -17.71 -3.15
C ALA A 228 -9.21 -18.18 -4.39
N VAL A 229 -7.96 -18.62 -4.22
CA VAL A 229 -7.10 -19.16 -5.28
C VAL A 229 -6.37 -20.41 -4.80
N ALA A 230 -6.52 -21.49 -5.54
CA ALA A 230 -5.70 -22.70 -5.41
C ALA A 230 -4.38 -22.52 -6.17
N ALA A 231 -3.47 -21.74 -5.60
CA ALA A 231 -2.11 -21.56 -6.11
C ALA A 231 -1.13 -21.43 -4.93
N ASP A 232 0.07 -21.94 -5.12
CA ASP A 232 1.14 -21.86 -4.14
C ASP A 232 1.54 -20.41 -3.86
N TRP A 233 1.90 -20.13 -2.61
CA TRP A 233 2.60 -18.89 -2.27
C TRP A 233 3.99 -18.89 -2.93
N PRO A 234 4.55 -17.72 -3.26
CA PRO A 234 5.94 -17.65 -3.71
C PRO A 234 6.89 -18.21 -2.63
N ALA A 235 8.11 -18.60 -3.00
CA ALA A 235 9.04 -19.11 -2.01
C ALA A 235 9.38 -18.03 -0.96
N VAL A 236 9.62 -18.48 0.28
CA VAL A 236 10.06 -17.61 1.38
C VAL A 236 11.31 -16.84 0.97
N ASP A 237 12.28 -17.54 0.37
CA ASP A 237 13.57 -16.98 -0.05
C ASP A 237 13.46 -15.96 -1.20
N ASP A 238 12.43 -16.06 -2.05
CA ASP A 238 12.17 -15.06 -3.11
C ASP A 238 11.52 -13.78 -2.55
N THR A 239 10.68 -13.92 -1.52
CA THR A 239 9.74 -12.88 -1.08
C THR A 239 10.21 -12.14 0.16
N MET A 240 10.81 -12.84 1.12
CA MET A 240 11.16 -12.26 2.41
C MET A 240 12.34 -11.29 2.39
N PRO A 241 13.41 -11.47 1.59
CA PRO A 241 14.48 -10.48 1.50
C PRO A 241 13.98 -9.08 1.13
N LEU A 242 12.95 -9.01 0.28
CA LEU A 242 12.29 -7.76 -0.09
C LEU A 242 11.63 -7.07 1.12
N PHE A 243 10.84 -7.81 1.89
CA PHE A 243 10.18 -7.28 3.10
C PHE A 243 11.18 -6.88 4.18
N ILE A 244 12.24 -7.67 4.38
CA ILE A 244 13.31 -7.34 5.33
C ILE A 244 14.02 -6.05 4.92
N ALA A 245 14.41 -5.91 3.65
CA ALA A 245 15.04 -4.69 3.14
C ALA A 245 14.13 -3.46 3.35
N LEU A 246 12.83 -3.57 3.06
CA LEU A 246 11.84 -2.50 3.29
C LEU A 246 11.72 -2.10 4.76
N LEU A 247 11.69 -3.07 5.68
CA LEU A 247 11.60 -2.82 7.12
C LEU A 247 12.90 -2.21 7.67
N GLN A 248 14.06 -2.59 7.12
CA GLN A 248 15.38 -2.07 7.51
C GLN A 248 15.70 -0.68 6.94
N LEU A 249 14.89 -0.14 6.03
CA LEU A 249 15.07 1.24 5.52
C LEU A 249 15.09 2.27 6.67
N PRO A 250 15.95 3.31 6.60
CA PRO A 250 16.01 4.37 7.61
C PRO A 250 14.65 5.02 7.86
N ASN A 251 14.33 5.31 9.11
CA ASN A 251 13.05 5.95 9.49
C ASN A 251 13.03 7.44 9.11
N THR A 252 12.69 7.75 7.85
CA THR A 252 12.53 9.12 7.34
C THR A 252 11.08 9.43 6.98
N ALA A 253 10.76 10.70 6.76
CA ALA A 253 9.43 11.12 6.31
C ALA A 253 9.10 10.62 4.90
N GLN A 254 10.10 10.45 4.02
CA GLN A 254 9.93 10.01 2.63
C GLN A 254 9.48 8.54 2.53
N VAL A 255 10.09 7.66 3.33
CA VAL A 255 9.77 6.22 3.31
C VAL A 255 8.69 5.82 4.33
N PHE A 256 8.18 6.77 5.13
CA PHE A 256 7.21 6.47 6.20
C PHE A 256 5.97 5.74 5.68
N ASP A 257 5.33 6.27 4.64
CA ASP A 257 4.11 5.68 4.07
C ASP A 257 4.41 4.35 3.33
N LEU A 258 5.64 4.17 2.80
CA LEU A 258 6.11 2.88 2.26
C LEU A 258 6.25 1.82 3.35
N LYS A 259 6.88 2.14 4.48
CA LYS A 259 7.02 1.21 5.61
C LYS A 259 5.67 0.83 6.21
N LEU A 260 4.67 1.71 6.20
CA LEU A 260 3.29 1.36 6.54
C LEU A 260 2.68 0.32 5.59
N GLN A 261 2.89 0.43 4.27
CA GLN A 261 2.39 -0.59 3.32
C GLN A 261 3.11 -1.94 3.50
N ALA A 262 4.41 -1.93 3.79
CA ALA A 262 5.16 -3.16 4.11
C ALA A 262 4.59 -3.83 5.37
N VAL A 263 4.26 -3.04 6.39
CA VAL A 263 3.61 -3.50 7.62
C VAL A 263 2.20 -4.06 7.39
N ASN A 264 1.40 -3.48 6.48
CA ASN A 264 0.09 -4.04 6.12
C ASN A 264 0.20 -5.49 5.60
N CYS A 265 1.27 -5.82 4.88
CA CYS A 265 1.52 -7.18 4.40
C CYS A 265 1.73 -8.18 5.56
N LEU A 266 2.26 -7.74 6.71
CA LEU A 266 2.43 -8.61 7.89
C LEU A 266 1.11 -9.09 8.48
N MET A 267 0.01 -8.34 8.28
CA MET A 267 -1.33 -8.74 8.74
C MET A 267 -1.93 -9.91 7.94
N VAL A 268 -1.32 -10.29 6.81
CA VAL A 268 -1.77 -11.39 5.94
C VAL A 268 -0.76 -12.53 5.84
N LEU A 269 0.52 -12.29 6.15
CA LEU A 269 1.57 -13.31 6.23
C LEU A 269 1.51 -14.11 7.54
N HIS A 270 0.65 -15.13 7.58
CA HIS A 270 0.45 -16.01 8.75
C HIS A 270 1.25 -17.33 8.69
N HIS A 271 2.02 -17.56 7.62
CA HIS A 271 2.71 -18.82 7.40
C HIS A 271 3.97 -18.95 8.29
N PRO A 272 4.15 -20.04 9.08
CA PRO A 272 5.24 -20.14 10.05
C PRO A 272 6.64 -19.86 9.48
N ALA A 273 6.97 -20.42 8.31
CA ALA A 273 8.28 -20.21 7.68
C ALA A 273 8.57 -18.73 7.29
N TYR A 274 7.53 -17.93 6.99
CA TYR A 274 7.70 -16.48 6.76
C TYR A 274 8.03 -15.76 8.08
N ILE A 275 7.36 -16.14 9.16
CA ILE A 275 7.57 -15.59 10.50
C ILE A 275 8.98 -15.94 10.99
N GLU A 276 9.39 -17.21 10.90
CA GLU A 276 10.72 -17.68 11.28
C GLU A 276 11.84 -16.96 10.49
N HIS A 277 11.66 -16.78 9.18
CA HIS A 277 12.59 -15.99 8.36
C HIS A 277 12.63 -14.52 8.80
N MET A 278 11.49 -13.93 9.18
CA MET A 278 11.47 -12.56 9.71
C MET A 278 12.25 -12.39 11.00
N VAL A 279 12.07 -13.29 11.97
CA VAL A 279 12.73 -13.21 13.27
C VAL A 279 14.24 -13.41 13.12
N SER A 280 14.65 -14.45 12.37
CA SER A 280 16.07 -14.75 12.14
C SER A 280 16.85 -13.64 11.40
N HIS A 281 16.17 -12.79 10.63
CA HIS A 281 16.78 -11.67 9.90
C HIS A 281 16.56 -10.29 10.55
N GLY A 282 16.26 -10.26 11.85
CA GLY A 282 16.26 -9.02 12.66
C GLY A 282 15.09 -8.07 12.39
N ALA A 283 13.94 -8.58 11.90
CA ALA A 283 12.76 -7.76 11.68
C ALA A 283 12.22 -7.12 12.97
N SER A 284 12.44 -7.73 14.13
CA SER A 284 12.04 -7.24 15.46
C SER A 284 12.56 -5.83 15.73
N GLY A 285 13.88 -5.64 15.71
CA GLY A 285 14.52 -4.35 15.94
C GLY A 285 14.06 -3.28 14.93
N ALA A 286 13.91 -3.66 13.67
CA ALA A 286 13.41 -2.78 12.61
C ALA A 286 11.95 -2.32 12.84
N LEU A 287 11.06 -3.25 13.24
CA LEU A 287 9.66 -2.97 13.54
C LEU A 287 9.48 -2.15 14.83
N LEU A 288 10.27 -2.43 15.87
CA LEU A 288 10.25 -1.69 17.13
C LEU A 288 10.79 -0.27 16.97
N ALA A 289 11.88 -0.09 16.21
CA ALA A 289 12.39 1.23 15.85
C ALA A 289 11.37 2.01 15.00
N PHE A 290 10.65 1.34 14.09
CA PHE A 290 9.57 1.97 13.33
C PHE A 290 8.35 2.31 14.20
N LEU A 291 7.98 1.48 15.18
CA LEU A 291 6.93 1.79 16.16
C LEU A 291 7.28 3.02 16.98
N ALA A 292 8.51 3.14 17.47
CA ALA A 292 9.00 4.34 18.16
C ALA A 292 8.88 5.58 17.27
N TYR A 293 9.23 5.48 15.99
CA TYR A 293 9.08 6.57 15.02
C TYR A 293 7.61 6.94 14.75
N VAL A 294 6.72 5.96 14.60
CA VAL A 294 5.27 6.16 14.45
C VAL A 294 4.69 6.85 15.69
N LEU A 295 5.06 6.43 16.89
CA LEU A 295 4.66 7.06 18.16
C LEU A 295 5.18 8.51 18.26
N PHE A 296 6.41 8.77 17.82
CA PHE A 296 6.98 10.12 17.74
C PHE A 296 6.16 11.03 16.79
N LYS A 297 5.82 10.55 15.59
CA LYS A 297 4.97 11.27 14.62
C LYS A 297 3.55 11.54 15.14
N ILE A 298 2.99 10.64 15.94
CA ILE A 298 1.63 10.77 16.50
C ILE A 298 1.60 11.68 17.75
N ARG A 299 2.46 11.41 18.75
CA ARG A 299 2.37 12.04 20.08
C ARG A 299 3.14 13.36 20.19
N LEU A 300 4.33 13.42 19.58
CA LEU A 300 5.25 14.56 19.69
C LEU A 300 5.07 15.56 18.55
N GLU A 301 5.24 15.13 17.29
CA GLU A 301 5.03 16.03 16.14
C GLU A 301 3.56 16.30 15.83
N LYS A 302 2.66 15.35 16.16
CA LYS A 302 1.22 15.38 15.81
C LYS A 302 0.96 15.48 14.30
N THR A 303 1.90 15.00 13.47
CA THR A 303 1.83 15.03 12.00
C THR A 303 1.08 13.84 11.40
N LYS A 304 0.77 12.80 12.19
CA LYS A 304 -0.01 11.62 11.78
C LYS A 304 -1.09 11.30 12.83
N LYS A 305 -2.23 10.75 12.39
CA LYS A 305 -3.33 10.31 13.28
C LYS A 305 -2.96 9.01 13.99
N ALA A 306 -3.51 8.79 15.20
CA ALA A 306 -3.23 7.61 16.01
C ALA A 306 -3.54 6.27 15.30
N GLN A 307 -4.59 6.24 14.47
CA GLN A 307 -5.00 5.12 13.61
C GLN A 307 -3.88 4.53 12.73
N VAL A 308 -2.86 5.34 12.39
CA VAL A 308 -1.71 4.90 11.61
C VAL A 308 -0.89 3.82 12.33
N ALA A 309 -0.94 3.75 13.66
CA ALA A 309 -0.28 2.72 14.44
C ALA A 309 -1.02 1.36 14.44
N THR A 310 -2.31 1.31 14.12
CA THR A 310 -3.14 0.10 14.29
C THR A 310 -2.61 -1.10 13.49
N PRO A 311 -2.27 -1.00 12.18
CA PRO A 311 -1.72 -2.12 11.42
C PRO A 311 -0.39 -2.65 11.99
N LEU A 312 0.47 -1.74 12.47
CA LEU A 312 1.76 -2.09 13.08
C LEU A 312 1.59 -2.85 14.39
N ILE A 313 0.68 -2.40 15.25
CA ILE A 313 0.39 -3.07 16.52
C ILE A 313 -0.24 -4.46 16.27
N ILE A 314 -1.13 -4.59 15.26
CA ILE A 314 -1.67 -5.90 14.86
C ILE A 314 -0.56 -6.83 14.36
N GLY A 315 0.31 -6.36 13.44
CA GLY A 315 1.42 -7.14 12.91
C GLY A 315 2.39 -7.59 14.01
N LEU A 316 2.78 -6.69 14.92
CA LEU A 316 3.60 -7.01 16.09
C LEU A 316 2.94 -8.05 17.01
N ASN A 317 1.63 -7.94 17.26
CA ASN A 317 0.89 -8.90 18.08
C ASN A 317 0.79 -10.28 17.42
N LEU A 318 0.58 -10.35 16.10
CA LEU A 318 0.58 -11.61 15.35
C LEU A 318 1.92 -12.32 15.46
N LEU A 319 3.03 -11.60 15.22
CA LEU A 319 4.39 -12.15 15.33
C LEU A 319 4.72 -12.59 16.76
N ALA A 320 4.40 -11.79 17.78
CA ALA A 320 4.62 -12.14 19.20
C ALA A 320 3.72 -13.27 19.73
N SER A 321 2.55 -13.47 19.10
CA SER A 321 1.67 -14.62 19.40
C SER A 321 2.17 -15.91 18.74
N ALA A 322 2.88 -15.81 17.62
CA ALA A 322 3.34 -16.95 16.83
C ALA A 322 4.77 -17.41 17.16
N HIS A 323 5.62 -16.54 17.71
CA HIS A 323 7.04 -16.84 17.95
C HIS A 323 7.55 -16.28 19.28
N ASP A 324 7.95 -17.18 20.20
CA ASP A 324 8.35 -16.83 21.56
C ASP A 324 9.59 -15.91 21.61
N GLY A 325 10.63 -16.19 20.82
CA GLY A 325 11.83 -15.32 20.75
C GLY A 325 11.50 -13.86 20.40
N PHE A 326 10.68 -13.64 19.35
CA PHE A 326 10.20 -12.31 18.98
C PHE A 326 9.37 -11.64 20.08
N ARG A 327 8.56 -12.42 20.82
CA ARG A 327 7.81 -11.92 21.99
C ARG A 327 8.77 -11.41 23.06
N SER A 328 9.77 -12.20 23.45
CA SER A 328 10.76 -11.83 24.46
C SER A 328 11.60 -10.61 24.05
N GLU A 329 11.98 -10.49 22.77
CA GLU A 329 12.68 -9.30 22.26
C GLU A 329 11.80 -8.03 22.32
N CYS A 330 10.51 -8.15 21.98
CA CYS A 330 9.56 -7.05 22.10
C CYS A 330 9.30 -6.69 23.57
N GLU A 331 9.15 -7.68 24.44
CA GLU A 331 8.94 -7.50 25.87
C GLU A 331 10.13 -6.75 26.50
N LEU A 332 11.35 -7.22 26.27
CA LEU A 332 12.60 -6.60 26.75
C LEU A 332 12.77 -5.17 26.22
N SER A 333 12.43 -4.93 24.94
CA SER A 333 12.57 -3.60 24.33
C SER A 333 11.51 -2.60 24.80
N ILE A 334 10.31 -3.06 25.15
CA ILE A 334 9.20 -2.20 25.56
C ILE A 334 9.22 -1.94 27.07
N PHE A 335 9.42 -2.97 27.89
CA PHE A 335 9.35 -2.89 29.35
C PHE A 335 10.73 -2.85 30.06
N GLY A 336 11.81 -2.98 29.30
CA GLY A 336 13.17 -3.10 29.85
C GLY A 336 13.44 -4.46 30.49
N SER A 337 14.65 -4.63 31.03
CA SER A 337 15.08 -5.84 31.76
C SER A 337 14.49 -5.92 33.18
N THR A 338 13.27 -5.42 33.38
CA THR A 338 12.64 -5.31 34.69
C THR A 338 12.10 -6.66 35.12
N VAL A 339 12.98 -7.50 35.69
CA VAL A 339 12.61 -8.80 36.26
C VAL A 339 11.45 -8.59 37.24
N CYS A 340 10.29 -9.14 36.89
CA CYS A 340 9.11 -9.12 37.74
C CYS A 340 9.45 -9.85 39.06
N SER A 341 9.73 -9.06 40.10
CA SER A 341 10.33 -9.54 41.36
C SER A 341 9.32 -10.30 42.25
N CYS A 342 8.28 -10.85 41.64
CA CYS A 342 7.12 -11.47 42.27
C CYS A 342 7.14 -13.01 42.18
N ILE A 343 8.02 -13.60 41.36
CA ILE A 343 8.24 -15.04 41.29
C ILE A 343 9.55 -15.34 42.03
N GLY A 344 9.43 -15.63 43.33
CA GLY A 344 10.57 -16.01 44.15
C GLY A 344 11.09 -17.38 43.76
N GLU A 345 12.30 -17.43 43.20
CA GLU A 345 13.05 -18.69 43.06
C GLU A 345 13.37 -19.24 44.46
N MET A 346 12.97 -20.48 44.73
CA MET A 346 13.46 -21.22 45.90
C MET A 346 14.91 -21.65 45.65
N THR A 347 15.87 -20.76 45.93
CA THR A 347 17.29 -21.13 46.05
C THR A 347 17.79 -20.83 47.46
N THR A 348 18.23 -21.90 48.13
CA THR A 348 18.74 -21.87 49.50
C THR A 348 20.14 -21.24 49.56
N GLY A 349 20.31 -20.14 50.30
CA GLY A 349 21.61 -19.51 50.51
C GLY A 349 21.56 -18.49 51.65
N THR A 350 22.10 -18.86 52.81
CA THR A 350 22.15 -18.05 54.04
C THR A 350 23.19 -16.93 53.98
N GLU A 351 22.83 -15.70 54.39
CA GLU A 351 23.63 -14.89 55.33
C GLU A 351 22.87 -13.66 55.92
N SER A 352 23.28 -13.25 57.12
CA SER A 352 22.73 -12.21 58.03
C SER A 352 23.27 -10.80 57.78
N LEU A 353 22.72 -9.64 58.21
CA LEU A 353 21.59 -9.12 59.04
C LEU A 353 21.44 -7.59 58.65
N PRO A 354 20.64 -6.67 59.25
CA PRO A 354 19.75 -6.74 60.42
C PRO A 354 18.29 -6.27 60.19
N LEU A 355 17.47 -6.41 61.24
CA LEU A 355 16.02 -6.17 61.25
C LEU A 355 15.59 -4.70 61.03
N ALA A 356 14.54 -4.52 60.23
CA ALA A 356 13.60 -3.41 60.27
C ALA A 356 12.18 -3.98 60.49
N PRO A 357 11.24 -3.24 61.11
CA PRO A 357 10.03 -3.85 61.68
C PRO A 357 9.08 -4.44 60.64
N GLU A 358 8.60 -5.65 60.94
CA GLU A 358 7.58 -6.36 60.18
C GLU A 358 6.23 -5.64 60.29
N ASP A 359 5.81 -4.94 59.24
CA ASP A 359 4.40 -4.52 59.11
C ASP A 359 4.03 -4.17 57.65
N LYS A 360 3.77 -5.21 56.84
CA LYS A 360 2.83 -5.29 55.70
C LYS A 360 3.16 -6.47 54.79
N ALA A 361 2.45 -7.58 54.97
CA ALA A 361 2.43 -8.65 53.99
C ALA A 361 1.77 -8.17 52.67
N GLY A 362 2.54 -8.18 51.58
CA GLY A 362 2.01 -8.49 50.25
C GLY A 362 1.01 -7.53 49.59
N ALA A 363 1.06 -6.22 49.85
CA ALA A 363 0.35 -5.26 49.01
C ALA A 363 1.03 -5.16 47.62
N ILE A 364 0.64 -6.03 46.67
CA ILE A 364 1.12 -5.97 45.29
C ILE A 364 0.76 -4.59 44.72
N SER A 365 1.76 -3.79 44.34
CA SER A 365 1.53 -2.48 43.76
C SER A 365 0.88 -2.63 42.38
N MET A 366 -0.40 -2.28 42.29
CA MET A 366 -1.18 -2.24 41.04
C MET A 366 -1.02 -0.90 40.30
N ALA A 367 -0.12 -0.04 40.76
CA ALA A 367 0.34 1.14 40.04
C ALA A 367 1.50 0.77 39.11
N PRO A 368 1.48 1.19 37.83
CA PRO A 368 2.52 0.83 36.89
C PRO A 368 3.88 1.45 37.27
N PRO A 369 5.00 0.77 36.97
CA PRO A 369 6.33 1.31 37.20
C PRO A 369 6.53 2.60 36.37
N PRO A 370 7.34 3.55 36.85
CA PRO A 370 7.56 4.82 36.16
C PRO A 370 8.30 4.61 34.83
N SER A 371 7.57 4.63 33.72
CA SER A 371 8.13 4.57 32.37
C SER A 371 8.84 5.89 32.02
N ALA A 372 9.96 5.83 31.32
CA ALA A 372 10.62 7.03 30.80
C ALA A 372 9.67 7.83 29.90
N LYS A 373 9.71 9.16 30.01
CA LYS A 373 8.85 10.05 29.21
C LYS A 373 9.12 9.85 27.72
N TYR A 374 8.05 9.71 26.94
CA TYR A 374 8.06 9.42 25.50
C TYR A 374 8.63 8.04 25.12
N SER A 375 8.74 7.11 26.07
CA SER A 375 9.05 5.71 25.78
C SER A 375 7.95 5.01 24.95
N VAL A 376 8.31 3.89 24.33
CA VAL A 376 7.36 3.04 23.59
C VAL A 376 6.26 2.50 24.52
N GLN A 377 6.62 2.09 25.75
CA GLN A 377 5.66 1.69 26.78
C GLN A 377 4.62 2.78 27.06
N GLU A 378 5.06 4.00 27.38
CA GLU A 378 4.16 5.12 27.67
C GLU A 378 3.26 5.44 26.46
N GLY A 379 3.81 5.35 25.24
CA GLY A 379 3.05 5.47 24.00
C GLY A 379 1.93 4.44 23.87
N LEU A 380 2.26 3.15 24.00
CA LEU A 380 1.30 2.05 23.89
C LEU A 380 0.25 2.07 25.02
N VAL A 381 0.66 2.34 26.27
CA VAL A 381 -0.27 2.48 27.39
C VAL A 381 -1.22 3.66 27.18
N SER A 382 -0.75 4.78 26.60
CA SER A 382 -1.64 5.90 26.25
C SER A 382 -2.68 5.56 25.17
N PHE A 383 -2.44 4.55 24.34
CA PHE A 383 -3.44 4.06 23.38
C PHE A 383 -4.51 3.18 24.04
N MET A 384 -4.27 2.59 25.22
CA MET A 384 -5.28 1.84 25.97
C MET A 384 -6.44 2.73 26.49
N THR A 385 -6.30 4.05 26.42
CA THR A 385 -7.35 5.04 26.72
C THR A 385 -7.77 5.85 25.48
N SER A 386 -7.41 5.39 24.28
CA SER A 386 -7.82 6.00 23.00
C SER A 386 -9.34 6.02 22.83
N LEU A 387 -9.85 7.08 22.20
CA LEU A 387 -11.24 7.16 21.71
C LEU A 387 -11.47 6.24 20.50
N ASP A 388 -10.42 5.91 19.75
CA ASP A 388 -10.44 4.92 18.70
C ASP A 388 -10.46 3.51 19.32
N THR A 389 -11.60 2.82 19.19
CA THR A 389 -11.85 1.52 19.84
C THR A 389 -10.95 0.41 19.32
N ASP A 390 -10.58 0.45 18.04
CA ASP A 390 -9.78 -0.60 17.40
C ASP A 390 -8.33 -0.46 17.80
N LEU A 391 -7.78 0.77 17.76
CA LEU A 391 -6.45 1.06 18.29
C LEU A 391 -6.37 0.71 19.79
N LYS A 392 -7.40 1.08 20.58
CA LYS A 392 -7.48 0.77 22.01
C LYS A 392 -7.40 -0.73 22.26
N ARG A 393 -8.18 -1.51 21.51
CA ARG A 393 -8.21 -2.97 21.58
C ARG A 393 -6.87 -3.57 21.17
N CYS A 394 -6.31 -3.17 20.03
CA CYS A 394 -5.07 -3.73 19.51
C CYS A 394 -3.87 -3.45 20.44
N ALA A 395 -3.76 -2.22 20.98
CA ALA A 395 -2.72 -1.89 21.95
C ALA A 395 -2.84 -2.70 23.23
N SER A 396 -4.07 -2.89 23.74
CA SER A 396 -4.33 -3.68 24.94
C SER A 396 -4.02 -5.17 24.71
N GLU A 397 -4.48 -5.75 23.59
CA GLU A 397 -4.22 -7.15 23.24
C GLU A 397 -2.71 -7.40 23.03
N PHE A 398 -1.99 -6.50 22.36
CA PHE A 398 -0.54 -6.62 22.19
C PHE A 398 0.21 -6.63 23.52
N LEU A 399 -0.05 -5.64 24.39
CA LEU A 399 0.59 -5.56 25.71
C LEU A 399 0.23 -6.79 26.58
N PHE A 400 -0.98 -7.33 26.48
CA PHE A 400 -1.39 -8.55 27.18
C PHE A 400 -0.68 -9.80 26.65
N THR A 401 -0.48 -9.91 25.33
CA THR A 401 0.34 -10.96 24.71
C THR A 401 1.77 -10.91 25.24
N LEU A 402 2.40 -9.73 25.29
CA LEU A 402 3.76 -9.56 25.83
C LEU A 402 3.85 -9.94 27.32
N CYS A 403 2.78 -9.78 28.10
CA CYS A 403 2.69 -10.24 29.49
C CYS A 403 2.29 -11.72 29.59
N HIS A 404 2.60 -12.55 28.58
CA HIS A 404 2.27 -13.98 28.52
C HIS A 404 0.79 -14.31 28.84
N GLN A 405 -0.13 -13.40 28.54
CA GLN A 405 -1.55 -13.48 28.88
C GLN A 405 -1.84 -13.59 30.40
N ASN A 406 -0.91 -13.15 31.24
CA ASN A 406 -1.02 -13.12 32.70
C ASN A 406 -1.72 -11.81 33.17
N PRO A 407 -2.93 -11.87 33.78
CA PRO A 407 -3.66 -10.69 34.23
C PRO A 407 -2.93 -9.85 35.28
N LEU A 408 -2.18 -10.51 36.17
CA LEU A 408 -1.47 -9.84 37.27
C LEU A 408 -0.32 -9.00 36.71
N GLU A 409 0.51 -9.62 35.88
CA GLU A 409 1.65 -8.96 35.23
C GLU A 409 1.18 -7.84 34.28
N PHE A 410 0.15 -8.08 33.48
CA PHE A 410 -0.44 -7.04 32.63
C PHE A 410 -0.93 -5.84 33.44
N THR A 411 -1.55 -6.09 34.59
CA THR A 411 -2.01 -5.04 35.50
C THR A 411 -0.84 -4.29 36.14
N GLN A 412 0.23 -5.00 36.54
CA GLN A 412 1.46 -4.38 37.04
C GLN A 412 2.17 -3.53 35.97
N ARG A 413 2.21 -3.97 34.71
CA ARG A 413 2.93 -3.25 33.63
C ARG A 413 2.14 -2.09 33.01
N THR A 414 0.80 -2.10 33.09
CA THR A 414 -0.08 -1.08 32.45
C THR A 414 -0.96 -0.27 33.42
N GLY A 415 -1.13 -0.73 34.66
CA GLY A 415 -2.03 -0.15 35.66
C GLY A 415 -3.48 -0.62 35.52
N MET A 416 -4.13 -0.91 36.66
CA MET A 416 -5.48 -1.50 36.70
C MET A 416 -6.54 -0.69 35.95
N GLY A 417 -6.48 0.65 36.01
CA GLY A 417 -7.43 1.53 35.31
C GLY A 417 -7.40 1.36 33.78
N ASN A 418 -6.25 1.00 33.20
CA ASN A 418 -6.11 0.73 31.77
C ASN A 418 -6.44 -0.74 31.47
N ALA A 419 -5.97 -1.67 32.30
CA ALA A 419 -6.12 -3.11 32.10
C ALA A 419 -7.57 -3.61 32.19
N VAL A 420 -8.38 -3.05 33.11
CA VAL A 420 -9.70 -3.59 33.49
C VAL A 420 -10.66 -3.75 32.31
N ALA A 421 -10.59 -2.90 31.28
CA ALA A 421 -11.46 -3.00 30.12
C ALA A 421 -11.21 -4.29 29.32
N LEU A 422 -9.95 -4.62 29.05
CA LEU A 422 -9.59 -5.86 28.35
C LEU A 422 -9.87 -7.10 29.21
N LEU A 423 -9.51 -7.04 30.50
CA LEU A 423 -9.67 -8.17 31.42
C LEU A 423 -11.15 -8.58 31.57
N ARG A 424 -12.07 -7.62 31.65
CA ARG A 424 -13.52 -7.88 31.63
C ARG A 424 -13.97 -8.52 30.32
N THR A 425 -13.53 -8.01 29.18
CA THR A 425 -13.85 -8.61 27.86
C THR A 425 -13.30 -10.03 27.71
N ARG A 426 -12.22 -10.39 28.41
CA ARG A 426 -11.64 -11.74 28.47
C ARG A 426 -12.25 -12.62 29.58
N GLY A 427 -13.14 -12.10 30.44
CA GLY A 427 -13.74 -12.84 31.55
C GLY A 427 -12.78 -13.15 32.71
N LEU A 428 -11.75 -12.32 32.90
CA LEU A 428 -10.66 -12.55 33.87
C LEU A 428 -10.79 -11.71 35.16
N VAL A 429 -11.72 -10.74 35.20
CA VAL A 429 -12.11 -9.91 36.37
C VAL A 429 -13.57 -9.46 36.28
#